data_AF-A0A8S3K3G6-F1
#
_entry.id   AF-A0A8S3K3G6-F1
#
_cell.length_a   1.000
_cell.length_b   1.000
_cell.length_c   1.000
_cell.angle_alpha   90.00
_cell.angle_beta   90.00
_cell.angle_gamma   90.00
#
_symmetry.space_group_name_H-M   'P 1'
#
loop_
_entity.id
_entity.type
_entity.pdbx_description
1 polymer ?
#
loop_
_entity_poly.entity_id
_entity_poly.type
_entity_poly.pdbx_seq_one_letter_code
_entity_poly.pdbx_strand_id
1 'polypeptide(L)' 'MGANNETVWGWHVPPANGTSQKAPLAFLIHGGPQNSWYDAWGSGWNFQSYSAQGYAVIAINFHGSDSYGQNFTDS' A
#
# COMPACT_ATOMS: atom_id res chain seq x y z
N MET A 1 5.36 -6.63 10.26
CA MET A 1 4.93 -6.18 11.60
C MET A 1 4.80 -4.66 11.54
N GLY A 2 3.67 -4.12 11.99
CA GLY A 2 3.44 -2.69 12.14
C GLY A 2 3.99 -2.16 13.46
N ALA A 3 3.48 -1.02 13.92
CA ALA A 3 3.77 -0.56 15.28
C ALA A 3 3.22 -1.57 16.32
N ASN A 4 3.66 -1.46 17.57
CA ASN A 4 3.24 -2.36 18.66
C ASN A 4 3.43 -3.87 18.41
N ASN A 5 4.25 -4.22 17.42
CA ASN A 5 4.47 -5.60 17.01
C ASN A 5 3.17 -6.30 16.54
N GLU A 6 2.26 -5.55 15.90
CA GLU A 6 1.02 -6.08 15.34
C GLU A 6 1.19 -6.46 13.87
N THR A 7 0.32 -7.35 13.37
CA THR A 7 0.34 -7.74 11.95
C THR A 7 -0.35 -6.67 11.11
N VAL A 8 0.35 -6.19 10.08
CA VAL A 8 -0.20 -5.31 9.05
C VAL A 8 -0.13 -5.98 7.69
N TRP A 9 -1.16 -5.75 6.89
CA TRP A 9 -1.28 -6.18 5.51
C TRP A 9 -1.00 -5.01 4.56
N GLY A 10 -0.64 -5.38 3.34
CA GLY A 10 -0.40 -4.44 2.29
C GLY A 10 -0.25 -5.13 0.94
N TRP A 11 -0.10 -4.30 -0.08
CA TRP A 11 0.04 -4.70 -1.46
C TRP A 11 1.51 -4.71 -1.86
N HIS A 12 1.88 -5.73 -2.61
CA HIS A 12 3.12 -5.77 -3.38
C HIS A 12 2.75 -5.99 -4.85
N VAL A 13 3.01 -4.98 -5.68
CA VAL A 13 2.78 -5.06 -7.12
C VAL A 13 4.12 -4.93 -7.84
N PRO A 14 4.57 -5.95 -8.57
CA PRO A 14 5.82 -5.86 -9.32
C PRO A 14 5.68 -4.89 -10.50
N PRO A 15 6.80 -4.40 -11.07
CA PRO A 15 6.79 -3.67 -12.33
C PRO A 15 6.16 -4.51 -13.46
N ALA A 16 5.29 -3.89 -14.26
CA ALA A 16 4.60 -4.59 -15.35
C ALA A 16 5.55 -5.05 -16.48
N ASN A 17 6.72 -4.41 -16.61
CA ASN A 17 7.72 -4.75 -17.62
C ASN A 17 8.54 -6.01 -17.28
N GLY A 18 8.30 -6.65 -16.12
CA GLY A 18 8.92 -7.93 -15.75
C GLY A 18 10.44 -7.86 -15.58
N THR A 19 11.00 -6.68 -15.30
CA THR A 19 12.46 -6.51 -15.17
C THR A 19 13.03 -7.35 -14.01
N SER A 20 14.15 -8.04 -14.28
CA SER A 20 14.96 -8.72 -13.26
C SER A 20 15.96 -7.79 -12.56
N GLN A 21 16.06 -6.54 -13.04
CA GLN A 21 16.90 -5.51 -12.45
C GLN A 21 16.20 -4.84 -11.26
N LYS A 22 16.97 -4.16 -10.40
CA LYS A 22 16.40 -3.35 -9.32
C LYS A 22 15.50 -2.25 -9.91
N ALA A 23 14.21 -2.33 -9.64
CA ALA A 23 13.23 -1.33 -10.05
C ALA A 23 13.17 -0.17 -9.04
N PRO A 24 12.81 1.05 -9.49
CA PRO A 24 12.47 2.12 -8.56
C PRO A 24 11.21 1.74 -7.76
N LEU A 25 11.18 2.10 -6.48
CA LEU A 25 10.06 1.84 -5.59
C LEU A 25 9.13 3.07 -5.53
N ALA A 26 7.85 2.84 -5.84
CA ALA A 26 6.77 3.73 -5.45
C ALA A 26 6.20 3.21 -4.11
N PHE A 27 6.54 3.88 -3.01
CA PHE A 27 6.01 3.55 -1.69
C PHE A 27 4.77 4.42 -1.43
N LEU A 28 3.59 3.84 -1.57
CA LEU A 28 2.33 4.58 -1.49
C LEU A 28 1.74 4.54 -0.09
N ILE A 29 1.57 5.72 0.49
CA ILE A 29 1.02 5.93 1.83
C ILE A 29 -0.36 6.56 1.64
N HIS A 30 -1.42 5.89 2.12
CA HIS A 30 -2.77 6.46 2.05
C HIS A 30 -2.90 7.63 3.04
N GLY A 31 -3.86 8.52 2.78
CA GLY A 31 -4.27 9.54 3.75
C GLY A 31 -5.00 8.94 4.95
N GLY A 32 -5.37 9.77 5.92
CA GLY A 32 -6.06 9.33 7.14
C GLY A 32 -6.92 10.43 7.75
N PRO A 33 -7.33 10.28 9.02
CA PRO A 33 -6.89 9.23 9.93
C PRO A 33 -7.49 7.85 9.61
N GLN A 34 -8.76 7.78 9.22
CA GLN A 34 -9.49 6.52 9.02
C GLN A 34 -9.67 6.20 7.53
N ASN A 35 -8.65 5.58 6.94
CA ASN A 35 -8.71 5.08 5.57
C ASN A 35 -7.73 3.91 5.42
N SER A 36 -7.96 3.07 4.42
CA SER A 36 -7.09 1.94 4.09
C SER A 36 -6.93 1.84 2.57
N TRP A 37 -5.88 1.16 2.12
CA TRP A 37 -5.88 0.58 0.79
C TRP A 37 -6.82 -0.62 0.77
N TYR A 38 -7.79 -0.58 -0.15
CA TYR A 38 -8.72 -1.68 -0.42
C TYR A 38 -8.42 -2.31 -1.78
N ASP A 39 -9.02 -3.47 -2.03
CA ASP A 39 -9.09 -4.02 -3.37
C ASP A 39 -10.10 -3.21 -4.20
N ALA A 40 -9.63 -2.08 -4.73
CA ALA A 40 -10.44 -1.11 -5.42
C ALA A 40 -9.68 -0.52 -6.61
N TRP A 41 -10.44 -0.07 -7.61
CA TRP A 41 -9.90 0.63 -8.76
C TRP A 41 -10.37 2.08 -8.78
N GLY A 42 -9.45 2.99 -9.06
CA GLY A 42 -9.71 4.41 -9.27
C GLY A 42 -8.60 5.07 -10.07
N SER A 43 -8.80 6.30 -10.51
CA SER A 43 -7.81 7.07 -11.26
C SER A 43 -6.72 7.70 -10.37
N GLY A 44 -7.01 7.92 -9.08
CA GLY A 44 -6.07 8.46 -8.10
C GLY A 44 -5.25 7.36 -7.43
N TRP A 45 -3.95 7.62 -7.23
CA TRP A 45 -3.00 6.72 -6.52
C TRP A 45 -3.06 5.25 -6.96
N ASN A 46 -3.32 5.00 -8.24
CA ASN A 46 -3.57 3.68 -8.79
C ASN A 46 -2.27 2.85 -8.90
N PHE A 47 -2.23 1.68 -8.26
CA PHE A 47 -1.01 0.85 -8.23
C PHE A 47 -0.60 0.38 -9.63
N GLN A 48 -1.56 0.06 -10.49
CA GLN A 48 -1.30 -0.39 -11.86
C GLN A 48 -0.70 0.74 -12.70
N SER A 49 -1.09 2.00 -12.48
CA SER A 49 -0.49 3.13 -13.19
C SER A 49 0.99 3.33 -12.86
N TYR A 50 1.41 3.13 -11.60
CA TYR A 50 2.83 3.14 -11.23
C TYR A 50 3.58 1.91 -11.77
N SER A 51 2.97 0.72 -11.62
CA SER A 51 3.55 -0.53 -12.13
C SER A 51 3.77 -0.51 -13.65
N ALA A 52 2.82 0.04 -14.42
CA ALA A 52 2.91 0.21 -15.86
C ALA A 52 4.05 1.15 -16.29
N GLN A 53 4.43 2.10 -15.42
CA GLN A 53 5.57 2.99 -15.63
C GLN A 53 6.91 2.37 -15.19
N GLY A 54 6.91 1.11 -14.76
CA GLY A 54 8.12 0.37 -14.40
C GLY A 54 8.51 0.44 -12.91
N TYR A 55 7.64 0.95 -12.04
CA TYR A 55 7.87 0.96 -10.60
C TYR A 55 7.44 -0.36 -9.96
N ALA A 56 8.19 -0.81 -8.95
CA ALA A 56 7.62 -1.71 -7.96
C ALA A 56 6.75 -0.88 -7.03
N VAL A 57 5.57 -1.37 -6.66
CA VAL A 57 4.66 -0.69 -5.72
C VAL A 57 4.59 -1.48 -4.43
N ILE A 58 4.78 -0.79 -3.32
CA ILE A 58 4.46 -1.30 -2.00
C ILE A 58 3.51 -0.30 -1.34
N ALA A 59 2.40 -0.80 -0.80
CA ALA A 59 1.37 0.01 -0.15
C ALA A 59 0.88 -0.71 1.11
N ILE A 60 1.10 -0.15 2.29
CA ILE A 60 0.83 -0.80 3.58
C ILE A 60 -0.34 -0.09 4.28
N ASN A 61 -1.22 -0.86 4.91
CA ASN A 61 -2.23 -0.33 5.82
C ASN A 61 -1.63 -0.29 7.23
N PHE A 62 -1.11 0.88 7.61
CA PHE A 62 -0.41 1.13 8.87
C PHE A 62 -1.39 1.49 10.00
N HIS A 63 -0.91 1.67 11.24
CA HIS A 63 -1.76 2.08 12.38
C HIS A 63 -2.52 3.37 12.07
N GLY A 64 -3.81 3.41 12.39
CA GLY A 64 -4.75 4.40 11.87
C GLY A 64 -5.67 3.85 10.78
N SER A 65 -5.24 2.82 10.04
CA SER A 65 -6.09 2.17 9.04
C SER A 65 -7.35 1.57 9.65
N ASP A 66 -8.47 1.74 8.96
CA ASP A 66 -9.80 1.32 9.41
C ASP A 66 -10.13 -0.17 9.18
N SER A 67 -9.24 -0.93 8.55
CA SER A 67 -9.48 -2.33 8.18
C SER A 67 -9.18 -3.37 9.28
N TYR A 68 -8.87 -2.95 10.50
CA TYR A 68 -8.42 -3.83 11.60
C TYR A 68 -9.23 -3.68 12.90
N GLY A 69 -10.32 -2.91 12.87
CA GLY A 69 -11.14 -2.59 14.03
C GLY A 69 -10.74 -1.30 14.74
N GLN A 70 -11.60 -0.84 15.64
CA GLN A 70 -11.56 0.52 16.19
C GLN A 70 -10.25 0.82 16.96
N ASN A 71 -9.78 -0.09 17.80
CA ASN A 71 -8.56 0.12 18.58
C ASN A 71 -7.33 0.35 17.68
N PHE A 72 -7.23 -0.35 16.55
CA PHE A 72 -6.14 -0.17 15.59
C PHE A 72 -6.31 1.13 14.78
N THR A 73 -7.56 1.49 14.48
CA THR A 73 -7.93 2.73 13.81
C THR A 73 -7.57 3.97 14.66
N ASP A 74 -7.64 3.85 15.98
CA ASP A 74 -7.35 4.92 16.94
C ASP A 74 -5.90 4.92 17.45
N SER A 75 -5.02 4.10 16.87
CA SER A 75 -3.64 3.89 17.32
C SER A 75 -2.57 4.61 16.49
#